data_AF-A0A821P9N1-F1
#
_entry.id   AF-A0A821P9N1-F1
#
_cell.length_a   1.000
_cell.length_b   1.000
_cell.length_c   1.000
_cell.angle_alpha   90.00
_cell.angle_beta   90.00
_cell.angle_gamma   90.00
#
_symmetry.space_group_name_H-M   'P 1'
#
loop_
_entity.id
_entity.type
_entity.pdbx_description
1 polymer ?
#
loop_
_entity_poly.entity_id
_entity_poly.type
_entity_poly.pdbx_seq_one_letter_code
_entity_poly.pdbx_strand_id
1 'polypeptide(L)'
;MCRKHFNEHRDKLSADIYNVSDLRDNLLQELQIASNRASKSSSTGTALQLSKQIDEWKTKTIECVSQAAKAAHASVERLFSRKLEYDQVQQKVDQLTKECKEQQESESFVETDIDRWMKQLKQLKSDLNR
;
A
#
# COMPACT_ATOMS: atom_id res chain seq x y z
N MET A 1 68.42 29.51 -16.75
CA MET A 1 67.26 29.83 -17.59
C MET A 1 67.71 29.96 -19.04
N CYS A 2 67.39 28.98 -19.89
CA CYS A 2 67.85 28.90 -21.27
C CYS A 2 67.15 29.93 -22.18
N ARG A 3 67.65 31.18 -22.20
CA ARG A 3 67.15 32.23 -23.12
C ARG A 3 67.38 31.93 -24.60
N LYS A 4 68.38 31.08 -24.94
CA LYS A 4 68.79 30.84 -26.34
C LYS A 4 67.81 29.97 -27.14
N HIS A 5 67.01 29.13 -26.49
CA HIS A 5 66.06 28.22 -27.15
C HIS A 5 64.59 28.60 -26.86
N PHE A 6 64.35 29.82 -26.38
CA PHE A 6 63.02 30.27 -25.98
C PHE A 6 62.04 30.26 -27.16
N ASN A 7 62.47 30.74 -28.33
CA ASN A 7 61.62 30.78 -29.52
C ASN A 7 61.33 29.37 -30.06
N GLU A 8 62.33 28.49 -30.12
CA GLU A 8 62.15 27.08 -30.52
C GLU A 8 61.18 26.34 -29.57
N HIS A 9 61.30 26.59 -28.26
CA HIS A 9 60.38 26.01 -27.27
C HIS A 9 58.97 26.59 -27.40
N ARG A 10 58.86 27.89 -27.71
CA ARG A 10 57.57 28.54 -27.96
C ARG A 10 56.89 27.96 -29.20
N ASP A 11 57.63 27.77 -30.28
CA ASP A 11 57.09 27.23 -31.53
C ASP A 11 56.67 25.77 -31.36
N LYS A 12 57.44 24.99 -30.58
CA LYS A 12 57.04 23.63 -30.19
C LYS A 12 55.77 23.60 -29.35
N LEU A 13 55.66 24.46 -28.33
CA LEU A 13 54.46 24.58 -27.52
C LEU A 13 53.24 25.04 -28.34
N SER A 14 53.44 25.92 -29.32
CA SER A 14 52.39 26.31 -30.26
C SER A 14 51.91 25.13 -31.09
N ALA A 15 52.83 24.31 -31.63
CA ALA A 15 52.47 23.08 -32.35
C ALA A 15 51.73 22.08 -31.44
N ASP A 16 52.18 21.92 -30.20
CA ASP A 16 51.52 21.04 -29.23
C ASP A 16 50.10 21.52 -28.88
N ILE A 17 49.87 22.83 -28.79
CA ILE A 17 48.53 23.40 -28.57
C ILE A 17 47.58 23.13 -29.75
N TYR A 18 48.08 23.19 -30.99
CA TYR A 18 47.28 22.81 -32.16
C TYR A 18 46.91 21.33 -32.12
N ASN A 19 47.85 20.45 -31.80
CA ASN A 19 47.59 19.01 -31.65
C ASN A 19 46.56 18.71 -30.55
N VAL A 20 46.64 19.42 -29.41
CA VAL A 20 45.66 19.28 -28.33
C VAL A 20 44.27 19.76 -28.77
N SER A 21 44.20 20.84 -29.54
CA SER A 21 42.94 21.36 -30.06
C SER A 21 42.29 20.39 -31.04
N ASP A 22 43.07 19.82 -31.96
CA ASP A 22 42.60 18.80 -32.90
C ASP A 22 42.14 17.53 -32.18
N LEU A 23 42.89 17.05 -31.19
CA LEU A 23 42.48 15.89 -30.38
C LEU A 23 41.19 16.15 -29.61
N ARG A 24 41.04 17.36 -29.05
CA ARG A 24 39.81 17.77 -28.36
C ARG A 24 38.63 17.77 -29.32
N ASP A 25 38.80 18.35 -30.52
CA ASP A 25 37.72 18.50 -31.49
C ASP A 25 37.30 17.13 -32.06
N ASN A 26 38.26 16.24 -32.30
CA ASN A 26 38.00 14.84 -32.64
C ASN A 26 37.23 14.11 -31.52
N LEU A 27 37.65 14.27 -30.26
CA LEU A 27 36.97 13.64 -29.13
C LEU A 27 35.53 14.16 -28.96
N LEU A 28 35.30 15.47 -29.14
CA LEU A 28 33.96 16.05 -29.12
C LEU A 28 33.08 15.47 -30.22
N GLN A 29 33.63 15.30 -31.42
CA GLN A 29 32.92 14.68 -32.54
C GLN A 29 32.58 13.19 -32.25
N GLU A 30 33.53 12.43 -31.71
CA GLU A 30 33.31 11.03 -31.32
C GLU A 30 32.22 10.89 -30.25
N LEU A 31 32.24 11.74 -29.22
CA LEU A 31 31.22 11.78 -28.17
C LEU A 31 29.83 12.11 -28.74
N GLN A 32 29.76 13.04 -29.67
CA GLN A 32 28.49 13.42 -30.32
C GLN A 32 27.95 12.30 -31.21
N ILE A 33 28.82 11.57 -31.91
CA ILE A 33 28.44 10.38 -32.69
C ILE A 33 27.95 9.26 -31.77
N ALA A 34 28.65 9.01 -30.65
CA ALA A 34 28.27 8.00 -29.67
C ALA A 34 26.91 8.30 -29.03
N SER A 35 26.68 9.57 -28.64
CA SER A 35 25.40 10.04 -28.10
C SER A 35 24.24 9.89 -29.09
N ASN A 36 24.48 10.26 -30.36
CA ASN A 36 23.48 10.11 -31.42
C ASN A 36 23.17 8.63 -31.74
N ARG A 37 24.16 7.73 -31.62
CA ARG A 37 23.96 6.28 -31.76
C ARG A 37 23.13 5.71 -30.61
N ALA A 38 23.43 6.10 -29.36
CA ALA A 38 22.66 5.71 -28.18
C ALA A 38 21.21 6.23 -28.21
N SER A 39 20.99 7.41 -28.81
CA SER A 39 19.66 8.00 -28.98
C SER A 39 18.85 7.37 -30.11
N LYS A 40 19.53 6.77 -31.12
CA LYS A 40 18.89 6.07 -32.25
C LYS A 40 18.64 4.59 -32.01
N SER A 41 19.30 3.96 -31.03
CA SER A 41 18.94 2.60 -30.63
C SER A 41 17.60 2.63 -29.90
N SER A 42 16.65 1.78 -30.31
CA SER A 42 15.26 1.76 -29.80
C SER A 42 15.12 1.42 -28.30
N SER A 43 16.23 1.36 -27.56
CA SER A 43 16.33 1.05 -26.13
C SER A 43 15.71 2.12 -25.24
N THR A 44 15.69 3.40 -25.65
CA THR A 44 15.08 4.47 -24.84
C THR A 44 13.56 4.33 -24.78
N GLY A 45 12.93 3.92 -25.89
CA GLY A 45 11.49 3.64 -25.93
C GLY A 45 11.11 2.43 -25.08
N THR A 46 11.90 1.35 -25.15
CA THR A 46 11.71 0.15 -24.32
C THR A 46 11.93 0.43 -22.83
N ALA A 47 12.96 1.19 -22.46
CA ALA A 47 13.23 1.56 -21.07
C ALA A 47 12.14 2.45 -20.47
N LEU A 48 11.65 3.43 -21.24
CA LEU A 48 10.52 4.28 -20.82
C LEU A 48 9.23 3.45 -20.64
N GLN A 49 8.97 2.51 -21.55
CA GLN A 49 7.83 1.60 -21.46
C GLN A 49 7.92 0.68 -20.24
N LEU A 50 9.11 0.13 -19.95
CA LEU A 50 9.34 -0.69 -18.76
C LEU A 50 9.16 0.14 -17.47
N SER A 51 9.66 1.38 -17.44
CA SER A 51 9.45 2.28 -16.30
C SER A 51 7.96 2.52 -16.04
N LYS A 52 7.19 2.78 -17.11
CA LYS A 52 5.75 2.96 -17.00
C LYS A 52 5.05 1.70 -16.48
N GLN A 53 5.42 0.52 -16.97
CA GLN A 53 4.88 -0.75 -16.48
C GLN A 53 5.19 -0.99 -15.01
N ILE A 54 6.41 -0.65 -14.57
CA ILE A 54 6.81 -0.73 -13.16
C ILE A 54 5.94 0.19 -12.29
N ASP A 55 5.71 1.42 -12.73
CA ASP A 55 4.86 2.38 -12.00
C ASP A 55 3.40 1.92 -11.93
N GLU A 56 2.87 1.36 -13.02
CA GLU A 56 1.54 0.76 -13.06
C GLU A 56 1.43 -0.42 -12.10
N TRP A 57 2.41 -1.34 -12.10
CA TRP A 57 2.44 -2.48 -11.19
C TRP A 57 2.55 -2.04 -9.74
N LYS A 58 3.39 -1.04 -9.45
CA LYS A 58 3.54 -0.48 -8.10
C LYS A 58 2.21 0.09 -7.61
N THR A 59 1.56 0.91 -8.43
CA THR A 59 0.27 1.53 -8.11
C THR A 59 -0.80 0.47 -7.86
N LYS A 60 -0.93 -0.49 -8.78
CA LYS A 60 -1.90 -1.57 -8.67
C LYS A 60 -1.66 -2.46 -7.46
N THR A 61 -0.40 -2.77 -7.16
CA THR A 61 -0.05 -3.59 -5.98
C THR A 61 -0.43 -2.89 -4.69
N ILE A 62 -0.11 -1.59 -4.56
CA ILE A 62 -0.47 -0.78 -3.39
C ILE A 62 -2.00 -0.75 -3.23
N GLU A 63 -2.73 -0.54 -4.33
CA GLU A 63 -4.19 -0.52 -4.31
C GLU A 63 -4.77 -1.87 -3.87
N CYS A 64 -4.32 -2.97 -4.46
CA CYS A 64 -4.79 -4.32 -4.09
C CYS A 64 -4.53 -4.63 -2.61
N VAL A 65 -3.32 -4.34 -2.11
CA VAL A 65 -2.98 -4.58 -0.69
C VAL A 65 -3.83 -3.69 0.22
N SER A 66 -4.05 -2.43 -0.14
CA SER A 66 -4.89 -1.50 0.62
C SER A 66 -6.35 -1.98 0.69
N GLN A 67 -6.92 -2.42 -0.43
CA GLN A 67 -8.27 -2.97 -0.48
C GLN A 67 -8.39 -4.25 0.37
N ALA A 68 -7.42 -5.16 0.26
CA ALA A 68 -7.40 -6.39 1.06
C ALA A 68 -7.30 -6.09 2.56
N ALA A 69 -6.44 -5.15 2.96
CA ALA A 69 -6.31 -4.71 4.36
C ALA A 69 -7.61 -4.10 4.89
N LYS A 70 -8.27 -3.22 4.12
CA LYS A 70 -9.57 -2.64 4.49
C LYS A 70 -10.64 -3.71 4.66
N ALA A 71 -10.72 -4.68 3.74
CA ALA A 71 -11.68 -5.77 3.83
C ALA A 71 -11.43 -6.66 5.06
N ALA A 72 -10.15 -6.93 5.39
CA ALA A 72 -9.79 -7.67 6.59
C ALA A 72 -10.17 -6.91 7.87
N HIS A 73 -9.88 -5.61 7.94
CA HIS A 73 -10.28 -4.76 9.07
C HIS A 73 -11.80 -4.76 9.27
N ALA A 74 -12.58 -4.51 8.20
CA ALA A 74 -14.04 -4.54 8.27
C ALA A 74 -14.57 -5.91 8.72
N SER A 75 -13.93 -7.00 8.29
CA SER A 75 -14.30 -8.36 8.73
C SER A 75 -14.06 -8.57 10.22
N VAL A 76 -12.93 -8.09 10.74
CA VAL A 76 -12.60 -8.15 12.17
C VAL A 76 -13.56 -7.29 13.00
N GLU A 77 -13.84 -6.06 12.58
CA GLU A 77 -14.81 -5.18 13.24
C GLU A 77 -16.19 -5.84 13.33
N ARG A 78 -16.65 -6.47 12.26
CA ARG A 78 -17.92 -7.21 12.24
C ARG A 78 -17.94 -8.37 13.26
N LEU A 79 -16.81 -9.06 13.45
CA LEU A 79 -16.72 -10.11 14.47
C LEU A 79 -16.84 -9.54 15.90
N PHE A 80 -16.21 -8.39 16.17
CA PHE A 80 -16.35 -7.71 17.46
C PHE A 80 -17.78 -7.22 17.69
N SER A 81 -18.42 -6.61 16.69
CA SER A 81 -19.82 -6.18 16.79
C SER A 81 -20.75 -7.37 17.06
N ARG A 82 -20.56 -8.49 16.34
CA ARG A 82 -21.35 -9.71 16.56
C ARG A 82 -21.15 -10.29 17.95
N LYS A 83 -19.93 -10.22 18.49
CA LYS A 83 -19.65 -10.62 19.87
C LYS A 83 -20.40 -9.73 20.87
N LEU A 84 -20.39 -8.40 20.65
CA LEU A 84 -21.13 -7.47 21.49
C LEU A 84 -22.64 -7.75 21.48
N GLU A 85 -23.21 -8.01 20.30
CA GLU A 85 -24.63 -8.39 20.16
C GLU A 85 -24.94 -9.70 20.90
N TYR A 86 -24.06 -10.70 20.78
CA TYR A 86 -24.17 -11.95 21.52
C TYR A 86 -24.14 -11.72 23.03
N ASP A 87 -23.18 -10.94 23.53
CA ASP A 87 -23.04 -10.64 24.96
C ASP A 87 -24.29 -9.92 25.50
N GLN A 88 -24.90 -9.02 24.71
CA GLN A 88 -26.16 -8.36 25.06
C GLN A 88 -27.35 -9.33 25.12
N VAL A 89 -27.44 -10.27 24.18
CA VAL A 89 -28.48 -11.31 24.20
C VAL A 89 -28.28 -12.21 25.41
N GLN A 90 -27.04 -12.62 25.71
CA GLN A 90 -26.72 -13.45 26.86
C GLN A 90 -27.14 -12.78 28.18
N GLN A 91 -26.82 -11.49 28.36
CA GLN A 91 -27.25 -10.74 29.55
C GLN A 91 -28.78 -10.73 29.73
N LYS A 92 -29.54 -10.57 28.65
CA LYS A 92 -31.02 -10.61 28.72
C LYS A 92 -31.54 -12.00 29.07
N VAL A 93 -30.91 -13.06 28.56
CA VAL A 93 -31.24 -14.45 28.91
C VAL A 93 -30.94 -14.74 30.38
N ASP A 94 -29.79 -14.27 30.89
CA ASP A 94 -29.40 -14.45 32.28
C ASP A 94 -30.38 -13.73 33.22
N GLN A 95 -30.79 -12.51 32.86
CA GLN A 95 -31.79 -11.74 33.61
C GLN A 95 -33.15 -12.45 33.64
N LEU A 96 -33.63 -12.93 32.48
CA LEU A 96 -34.87 -13.73 32.41
C LEU A 96 -34.78 -15.00 33.26
N THR A 97 -33.64 -15.68 33.24
CA THR A 97 -33.41 -16.89 34.03
C THR A 97 -33.50 -16.59 35.52
N LYS A 98 -32.94 -15.45 35.95
CA LYS A 98 -33.00 -14.99 37.34
C LYS A 98 -34.44 -14.67 37.75
N GLU A 99 -35.17 -13.90 36.94
CA GLU A 99 -36.58 -13.58 37.19
C GLU A 99 -37.46 -14.82 37.28
N CYS A 100 -37.29 -15.77 36.36
CA CYS A 100 -37.98 -17.07 36.39
C CYS A 100 -37.73 -17.81 37.69
N LYS A 101 -36.46 -17.92 38.12
CA LYS A 101 -36.10 -18.63 39.35
C LYS A 101 -36.67 -17.94 40.58
N GLU A 102 -36.53 -16.62 40.68
CA GLU A 102 -37.06 -15.86 41.80
C GLU A 102 -38.57 -16.03 41.94
N GLN A 103 -39.32 -15.92 40.83
CA GLN A 103 -40.78 -16.11 40.86
C GLN A 103 -41.21 -17.56 41.09
N GLN A 104 -40.41 -18.53 40.62
CA GLN A 104 -40.64 -19.93 40.88
C GLN A 104 -40.43 -20.27 42.36
N GLU A 105 -39.36 -19.74 42.97
CA GLU A 105 -39.04 -19.92 44.39
C GLU A 105 -40.05 -19.22 45.30
N SER A 106 -40.59 -18.06 44.88
CA SER A 106 -41.63 -17.35 45.61
C SER A 106 -43.06 -17.79 45.29
N GLU A 107 -43.25 -18.77 44.40
CA GLU A 107 -44.56 -19.23 43.88
C GLU A 107 -45.46 -18.07 43.40
N SER A 108 -44.86 -16.98 42.91
CA SER A 108 -45.55 -15.72 42.62
C SER A 108 -45.75 -15.45 41.13
N PHE A 109 -45.59 -16.46 40.28
CA PHE A 109 -45.77 -16.33 38.83
C PHE A 109 -47.24 -16.42 38.45
N VAL A 110 -47.66 -15.64 37.46
CA VAL A 110 -48.98 -15.77 36.83
C VAL A 110 -48.87 -16.04 35.34
N GLU A 111 -49.97 -16.45 34.71
CA GLU A 111 -50.02 -16.81 33.28
C GLU A 111 -49.47 -15.70 32.36
N THR A 112 -49.72 -14.44 32.70
CA THR A 112 -49.18 -13.30 31.96
C THR A 112 -47.66 -13.17 32.03
N ASP A 113 -47.02 -13.58 33.14
CA ASP A 113 -45.55 -13.58 33.25
C ASP A 113 -44.94 -14.64 32.34
N ILE A 114 -45.54 -15.84 32.32
CA ILE A 114 -45.13 -16.95 31.46
C ILE A 114 -45.23 -16.55 29.98
N ASP A 115 -46.36 -15.95 29.58
CA ASP A 115 -46.55 -15.46 28.22
C ASP A 115 -45.55 -14.36 27.83
N ARG A 116 -45.24 -13.45 28.78
CA ARG A 116 -44.24 -12.41 28.58
C ARG A 116 -42.87 -13.02 28.35
N TRP A 117 -42.43 -13.93 29.21
CA TRP A 117 -41.12 -14.60 29.07
C TRP A 117 -41.03 -15.42 27.79
N MET A 118 -42.08 -16.15 27.42
CA MET A 118 -42.13 -16.88 26.15
C MET A 118 -41.99 -15.96 24.94
N LYS A 119 -42.65 -14.79 24.95
CA LYS A 119 -42.50 -13.79 23.87
C LYS A 119 -41.08 -13.22 23.84
N GLN A 120 -40.51 -12.89 25.00
CA GLN A 120 -39.14 -12.37 25.08
C GLN A 120 -38.12 -13.40 24.59
N LEU A 121 -38.24 -14.67 24.97
CA LEU A 121 -37.36 -15.74 24.47
C LEU A 121 -37.49 -15.96 22.95
N LYS A 122 -38.71 -15.90 22.41
CA LYS A 122 -38.93 -15.96 20.95
C LYS A 122 -38.26 -14.79 20.23
N GLN A 123 -38.37 -13.58 20.78
CA GLN A 123 -37.70 -12.40 20.22
C GLN A 123 -36.18 -12.52 20.27
N LEU A 124 -35.61 -12.90 21.42
CA LEU A 124 -34.15 -13.07 21.57
C LEU A 124 -33.61 -14.15 20.63
N LYS A 125 -34.35 -15.25 20.43
CA LYS A 125 -34.01 -16.27 19.44
C LYS A 125 -34.02 -15.72 18.01
N SER A 126 -34.94 -14.82 17.69
CA SER A 126 -34.96 -14.14 16.39
C SER A 126 -33.76 -13.19 16.23
N ASP A 127 -33.45 -12.42 17.28
CA ASP A 127 -32.35 -11.45 17.28
C ASP A 127 -30.98 -12.13 17.10
N LEU A 128 -30.79 -13.32 17.67
CA LEU A 128 -29.54 -14.11 17.55
C LEU A 128 -29.32 -14.70 16.15
N ASN A 129 -30.40 -14.97 15.41
CA ASN A 129 -30.36 -15.61 14.10
C ASN A 129 -30.34 -14.60 12.94
N ARG A 130 -30.35 -13.31 13.25
CA ARG A 130 -30.27 -12.21 12.28
C ARG A 130 -28.82 -11.92 11.90
#